data_AF-A0A482ZMW7-F1
#
_entry.id   AF-A0A482ZMW7-F1
#
_cell.length_a   1.000
_cell.length_b   1.000
_cell.length_c   1.000
_cell.angle_alpha   90.00
_cell.angle_beta   90.00
_cell.angle_gamma   90.00
#
_symmetry.space_group_name_H-M   'P 1'
#
loop_
_entity.id
_entity.type
_entity.pdbx_description
1 polymer ?
#
loop_
_entity_poly.entity_id
_entity_poly.type
_entity_poly.pdbx_seq_one_letter_code
_entity_poly.pdbx_strand_id
1 'polypeptide(L)'
;MATHILTVTKRTFKIHLNYMFIGTGKNNSPHQPSALADILGVRDNDNIIFYVMNVGFFGIFKAIGGVFYEYDATNQQYLGIEIGDKTLTYRVKIKPHEVYETPISEWDMMENPDNVEQQSIFNMQWSWIFKKLNASRGCLAIDSHEFQLLKKMFSRKNNKLPNINNYDYINGKIIKLDNSLSYDNSKTNIQPRSNSRIFKIKKEEDLRILFTAKSGSNLILNKVLNPSENGLVNFISNEVLCSFSERKMDLLLGTDKEKCLLIELKNEFVYNKNIYNQIKEYARWVSSYKLFYKEIIPVLILKEAKIMAKRKGAKYFKYLSEENKENDNQSDWYKNILQELSNAKLSLSNENIKRLQPLQVYIFTTQDNKLESFRREV
;
A
#
# COMPACT_ATOMS: atom_id res chain seq x y z
N MET A 1 6.21 2.52 -12.18
CA MET A 1 6.73 3.57 -11.30
C MET A 1 5.53 4.15 -10.59
N ALA A 2 5.53 4.06 -9.26
CA ALA A 2 4.43 4.54 -8.46
C ALA A 2 4.64 6.00 -8.08
N THR A 3 3.58 6.62 -7.56
CA THR A 3 3.65 7.93 -6.93
C THR A 3 3.11 7.83 -5.52
N HIS A 4 3.79 8.46 -4.57
CA HIS A 4 3.39 8.47 -3.17
C HIS A 4 3.09 9.90 -2.72
N ILE A 5 1.89 10.14 -2.22
CA ILE A 5 1.47 11.37 -1.59
C ILE A 5 1.79 11.28 -0.10
N LEU A 6 2.64 12.19 0.39
CA LEU A 6 3.01 12.28 1.79
C LEU A 6 2.23 13.39 2.52
N THR A 7 1.49 13.03 3.56
CA THR A 7 0.72 13.97 4.38
C THR A 7 1.59 14.57 5.47
N VAL A 8 1.76 15.89 5.45
CA VAL A 8 2.67 16.59 6.36
C VAL A 8 2.05 17.85 6.96
N THR A 9 2.54 18.26 8.13
CA THR A 9 2.23 19.59 8.66
C THR A 9 3.19 20.61 8.06
N LYS A 10 2.88 21.91 8.17
CA LYS A 10 3.81 22.98 7.77
C LYS A 10 5.20 22.82 8.43
N ARG A 11 5.21 22.37 9.70
CA ARG A 11 6.43 22.10 10.48
C ARG A 11 7.25 20.96 9.90
N THR A 12 6.65 19.78 9.70
CA THR A 12 7.41 18.63 9.17
C THR A 12 7.76 18.80 7.70
N PHE A 13 6.94 19.51 6.92
CA PHE A 13 7.22 19.81 5.52
C PHE A 13 8.54 20.59 5.35
N LYS A 14 8.74 21.64 6.14
CA LYS A 14 10.00 22.39 6.19
C LYS A 14 11.20 21.46 6.45
N ILE A 15 11.08 20.54 7.40
CA ILE A 15 12.15 19.60 7.75
C ILE A 15 12.44 18.62 6.60
N HIS A 16 11.39 18.09 5.95
CA HIS A 16 11.55 17.21 4.80
C HIS A 16 12.28 17.89 3.64
N LEU A 17 12.00 19.18 3.39
CA LEU A 17 12.67 19.96 2.35
C LEU A 17 14.12 20.32 2.71
N ASN A 18 14.37 20.71 3.97
CA ASN A 18 15.70 21.12 4.43
C ASN A 18 16.69 19.95 4.40
N TYR A 19 16.23 18.74 4.73
CA TYR A 19 17.08 17.54 4.88
C TYR A 19 16.85 16.48 3.79
N MET A 20 15.97 16.73 2.83
CA MET A 20 15.73 15.85 1.67
C MET A 20 15.43 14.38 2.03
N PHE A 21 14.47 14.19 2.94
CA PHE A 21 13.91 12.87 3.24
C PHE A 21 12.40 12.94 3.40
N ILE A 22 11.71 11.81 3.25
CA ILE A 22 10.34 11.62 3.71
C ILE A 22 10.30 10.68 4.90
N GLY A 23 9.31 10.85 5.76
CA GLY A 23 9.15 10.05 6.96
C GLY A 23 7.70 9.74 7.26
N THR A 24 7.43 8.56 7.82
CA THR A 24 6.09 8.18 8.30
C THR A 24 6.12 7.75 9.75
N GLY A 25 5.00 8.00 10.41
CA GLY A 25 4.69 7.62 11.78
C GLY A 25 3.70 8.59 12.41
N LYS A 26 3.34 8.31 13.66
CA LYS A 26 2.30 8.97 14.45
C LYS A 26 2.84 9.20 15.86
N ASN A 27 2.33 10.25 16.49
CA ASN A 27 2.76 10.75 17.79
C ASN A 27 3.09 9.66 18.81
N ASN A 28 4.29 9.73 19.37
CA ASN A 28 4.77 8.91 20.50
C ASN A 28 4.65 7.39 20.33
N SER A 29 4.54 6.89 19.09
CA SER A 29 4.45 5.46 18.82
C SER A 29 5.57 5.05 17.87
N PRO A 30 6.67 4.44 18.38
CA PRO A 30 7.85 4.11 17.58
C PRO A 30 7.52 3.16 16.43
N HIS A 31 6.73 2.13 16.71
CA HIS A 31 6.48 1.07 15.74
C HIS A 31 5.01 1.05 15.31
N GLN A 32 4.79 1.29 14.03
CA GLN A 32 3.46 1.37 13.43
C GLN A 32 3.40 0.48 12.20
N PRO A 33 2.96 -0.78 12.35
CA PRO A 33 2.93 -1.75 11.26
C PRO A 33 2.20 -1.28 9.99
N SER A 34 1.11 -0.51 10.12
CA SER A 34 0.41 0.01 8.94
C SER A 34 1.20 1.12 8.22
N ALA A 35 1.84 2.04 8.96
CA ALA A 35 2.73 3.06 8.38
C ALA A 35 3.99 2.42 7.76
N LEU A 36 4.49 1.36 8.40
CA LEU A 36 5.56 0.53 7.87
C LEU A 36 5.17 -0.11 6.54
N ALA A 37 3.98 -0.71 6.43
CA ALA A 37 3.50 -1.27 5.18
C ALA A 37 3.36 -0.19 4.08
N ASP A 38 2.81 0.97 4.42
CA ASP A 38 2.63 2.08 3.47
C ASP A 38 4.00 2.53 2.89
N ILE A 39 5.00 2.82 3.74
CA ILE A 39 6.32 3.30 3.27
C ILE A 39 7.18 2.19 2.66
N LEU A 40 7.02 0.93 3.08
CA LEU A 40 7.71 -0.20 2.44
C LEU A 40 7.24 -0.42 1.01
N GLY A 41 6.11 0.17 0.58
CA GLY A 41 5.68 0.20 -0.82
C GLY A 41 6.50 1.15 -1.70
N VAL A 42 7.26 2.09 -1.12
CA VAL A 42 8.11 3.03 -1.87
C VAL A 42 9.30 2.29 -2.49
N ARG A 43 9.58 2.58 -3.76
CA ARG A 43 10.72 2.05 -4.52
C ARG A 43 11.65 3.17 -4.97
N ASP A 44 12.89 2.80 -5.28
CA ASP A 44 13.85 3.72 -5.87
C ASP A 44 13.27 4.36 -7.15
N ASN A 45 13.47 5.66 -7.31
CA ASN A 45 12.90 6.50 -8.39
C ASN A 45 11.36 6.63 -8.44
N ASP A 46 10.61 6.11 -7.48
CA ASP A 46 9.18 6.47 -7.35
C ASP A 46 9.02 7.99 -7.14
N ASN A 47 7.90 8.52 -7.62
CA ASN A 47 7.58 9.93 -7.38
C ASN A 47 7.08 10.14 -5.96
N ILE A 48 7.46 11.26 -5.36
CA ILE A 48 6.98 11.71 -4.06
C ILE A 48 6.34 13.09 -4.24
N ILE A 49 5.12 13.24 -3.77
CA ILE A 49 4.39 14.52 -3.74
C ILE A 49 4.07 14.82 -2.27
N PHE A 50 4.27 16.05 -1.83
CA PHE A 50 3.83 16.44 -0.48
C PHE A 50 2.43 17.02 -0.55
N TYR A 51 1.57 16.59 0.36
CA TYR A 51 0.34 17.30 0.70
C TYR A 51 0.52 17.93 2.08
N VAL A 52 0.55 19.26 2.10
CA VAL A 52 0.63 20.05 3.33
C VAL A 52 -0.79 20.34 3.79
N MET A 53 -1.13 19.83 4.98
CA MET A 53 -2.49 19.90 5.52
C MET A 53 -3.03 21.34 5.53
N ASN A 54 -4.26 21.51 5.02
CA ASN A 54 -4.95 22.80 4.91
C ASN A 54 -4.21 23.84 4.05
N VAL A 55 -3.32 23.40 3.15
CA VAL A 55 -2.59 24.26 2.22
C VAL A 55 -2.71 23.73 0.80
N GLY A 56 -2.30 22.49 0.57
CA GLY A 56 -2.35 21.90 -0.77
C GLY A 56 -1.14 21.03 -1.11
N PHE A 57 -1.05 20.68 -2.39
CA PHE A 57 -0.06 19.75 -2.93
C PHE A 57 1.16 20.51 -3.44
N PHE A 58 2.35 19.96 -3.18
CA PHE A 58 3.64 20.58 -3.48
C PHE A 58 4.61 19.61 -4.14
N GLY A 59 5.18 20.08 -5.25
CA GLY A 59 6.36 19.53 -5.89
C GLY A 59 6.25 18.07 -6.34
N ILE A 60 7.23 17.66 -7.13
CA ILE A 60 7.48 16.27 -7.47
C ILE A 60 8.94 15.99 -7.16
N PHE A 61 9.17 15.07 -6.23
CA PHE A 61 10.47 14.58 -5.82
C PHE A 61 10.62 13.11 -6.22
N LYS A 62 11.84 12.58 -6.10
CA LYS A 62 12.14 11.18 -6.39
C LYS A 62 12.69 10.49 -5.16
N ALA A 63 12.15 9.33 -4.82
CA ALA A 63 12.74 8.47 -3.80
C ALA A 63 14.13 7.99 -4.23
N ILE A 64 15.05 7.90 -3.27
CA ILE A 64 16.41 7.39 -3.46
C ILE A 64 16.69 6.31 -2.41
N GLY A 65 17.06 5.13 -2.90
CA GLY A 65 17.40 4.00 -2.05
C GLY A 65 16.19 3.37 -1.36
N GLY A 66 16.46 2.65 -0.27
CA GLY A 66 15.46 1.92 0.49
C GLY A 66 14.99 2.64 1.75
N VAL A 67 13.92 2.11 2.35
CA VAL A 67 13.43 2.55 3.66
C VAL A 67 14.46 2.22 4.74
N PHE A 68 14.74 3.19 5.60
CA PHE A 68 15.56 3.05 6.80
C PHE A 68 14.80 3.47 8.06
N TYR A 69 15.29 3.02 9.21
CA TYR A 69 14.70 3.22 10.53
C TYR A 69 15.51 4.23 11.33
N GLU A 70 14.86 5.27 11.84
CA GLU A 70 15.52 6.33 12.59
C GLU A 70 15.19 6.29 14.07
N TYR A 71 16.12 5.72 14.84
CA TYR A 71 16.19 5.75 16.30
C TYR A 71 17.63 5.51 16.74
N ASP A 72 18.14 6.33 17.65
CA ASP A 72 19.43 6.07 18.29
C ASP A 72 19.33 4.97 19.38
N ALA A 73 20.46 4.61 19.99
CA ALA A 73 20.52 3.60 21.06
C ALA A 73 19.69 3.96 22.31
N THR A 74 19.33 5.23 22.47
CA THR A 74 18.52 5.76 23.57
C THR A 74 17.05 5.98 23.18
N ASN A 75 16.65 5.50 21.99
CA ASN A 75 15.34 5.74 21.39
C ASN A 75 15.02 7.22 21.14
N GLN A 76 16.02 8.08 20.93
CA GLN A 76 15.82 9.43 20.43
C GLN A 76 15.89 9.45 18.90
N GLN A 77 15.10 10.32 18.28
CA GLN A 77 15.12 10.50 16.83
C GLN A 77 16.01 11.67 16.44
N TYR A 78 16.84 11.49 15.41
CA TYR A 78 17.48 12.62 14.75
C TYR A 78 16.40 13.60 14.28
N LEU A 79 16.59 14.87 14.64
CA LEU A 79 15.66 15.98 14.46
C LEU A 79 14.38 15.90 15.31
N GLY A 80 14.38 15.10 16.39
CA GLY A 80 13.18 14.91 17.23
C GLY A 80 12.62 16.21 17.80
N ILE A 81 13.47 17.13 18.24
CA ILE A 81 13.07 18.45 18.75
C ILE A 81 12.42 19.27 17.63
N GLU A 82 13.00 19.28 16.44
CA GLU A 82 12.51 20.02 15.28
C GLU A 82 11.21 19.42 14.77
N ILE A 83 11.08 18.10 14.74
CA ILE A 83 9.87 17.37 14.29
C ILE A 83 8.71 17.60 15.27
N GLY A 84 8.99 17.70 16.57
CA GLY A 84 7.99 17.98 17.60
C GLY A 84 7.31 16.73 18.15
N ASP A 85 5.98 16.73 18.14
CA ASP A 85 5.15 15.65 18.70
C ASP A 85 5.05 14.43 17.77
N LYS A 86 5.43 14.58 16.49
CA LYS A 86 5.44 13.48 15.54
C LYS A 86 6.67 12.61 15.70
N THR A 87 6.48 11.33 15.41
CA THR A 87 7.56 10.36 15.32
C THR A 87 7.69 9.96 13.85
N LEU A 88 8.78 10.35 13.19
CA LEU A 88 9.04 10.03 11.78
C LEU A 88 9.99 8.85 11.69
N THR A 89 9.51 7.71 12.17
CA THR A 89 10.31 6.50 12.37
C THR A 89 10.89 5.93 11.08
N TYR A 90 10.03 5.74 10.09
CA TYR A 90 10.43 5.08 8.85
C TYR A 90 10.71 6.17 7.83
N ARG A 91 11.92 6.19 7.27
CA ARG A 91 12.35 7.27 6.39
C ARG A 91 12.88 6.74 5.05
N VAL A 92 12.81 7.59 4.02
CA VAL A 92 13.38 7.36 2.69
C VAL A 92 14.02 8.67 2.23
N LYS A 93 15.20 8.61 1.63
CA LYS A 93 15.83 9.81 1.05
C LYS A 93 15.11 10.23 -0.21
N ILE A 94 15.10 11.52 -0.51
CA ILE A 94 14.53 12.04 -1.74
C ILE A 94 15.50 12.98 -2.45
N LYS A 95 15.29 13.19 -3.75
CA LYS A 95 15.91 14.27 -4.53
C LYS A 95 14.85 15.11 -5.25
N PRO A 96 15.14 16.38 -5.55
CA PRO A 96 14.27 17.20 -6.39
C PRO A 96 14.08 16.60 -7.79
N HIS A 97 12.92 16.84 -8.41
CA HIS A 97 12.68 16.49 -9.82
C HIS A 97 11.93 17.59 -10.57
N GLU A 98 10.71 17.89 -10.15
CA GLU A 98 9.91 19.00 -10.66
C GLU A 98 9.32 19.75 -9.46
N VAL A 99 10.15 20.60 -8.85
CA VAL A 99 9.76 21.36 -7.66
C VAL A 99 9.12 22.66 -8.09
N TYR A 100 7.96 22.97 -7.52
CA TYR A 100 7.16 24.14 -7.83
C TYR A 100 7.06 25.06 -6.61
N GLU A 101 7.11 26.37 -6.84
CA GLU A 101 7.13 27.38 -5.77
C GLU A 101 5.83 27.40 -4.96
N THR A 102 4.67 27.40 -5.64
CA THR A 102 3.36 27.51 -5.00
C THR A 102 2.64 26.16 -4.94
N PRO A 103 1.74 25.94 -3.95
CA PRO A 103 0.91 24.75 -3.94
C PRO A 103 -0.17 24.79 -5.00
N ILE A 104 -0.77 23.62 -5.24
CA ILE A 104 -2.15 23.52 -5.75
C ILE A 104 -3.07 23.33 -4.55
N SER A 105 -4.00 24.24 -4.34
CA SER A 105 -4.95 24.15 -3.23
C SER A 105 -5.95 23.01 -3.43
N GLU A 106 -6.58 22.55 -2.35
CA GLU A 106 -7.64 21.52 -2.43
C GLU A 106 -8.83 22.00 -3.28
N TRP A 107 -9.20 23.27 -3.15
CA TRP A 107 -10.26 23.92 -3.93
C TRP A 107 -9.94 23.95 -5.42
N ASP A 108 -8.74 24.41 -5.78
CA ASP A 108 -8.31 24.42 -7.18
C ASP A 108 -8.27 23.01 -7.76
N MET A 109 -8.03 22.02 -6.92
CA MET A 109 -7.88 20.65 -7.34
C MET A 109 -9.20 19.92 -7.53
N MET A 110 -10.19 20.17 -6.66
CA MET A 110 -11.45 19.43 -6.62
C MET A 110 -12.64 20.20 -7.20
N GLU A 111 -12.66 21.52 -7.02
CA GLU A 111 -13.84 22.34 -7.24
C GLU A 111 -13.67 23.31 -8.42
N ASN A 112 -12.46 23.43 -8.97
CA ASN A 112 -12.21 24.28 -10.13
C ASN A 112 -12.88 23.66 -11.38
N PRO A 113 -13.87 24.32 -12.00
CA PRO A 113 -14.61 23.77 -13.14
C PRO A 113 -13.71 23.36 -14.31
N ASP A 114 -12.64 24.12 -14.59
CA ASP A 114 -11.68 23.82 -15.67
C ASP A 114 -10.91 22.51 -15.42
N ASN A 115 -10.74 22.13 -14.14
CA ASN A 115 -10.11 20.89 -13.74
C ASN A 115 -11.15 19.75 -13.62
N VAL A 116 -12.39 20.05 -13.24
CA VAL A 116 -13.48 19.07 -13.09
C VAL A 116 -14.01 18.57 -14.43
N GLU A 117 -14.22 19.44 -15.43
CA GLU A 117 -14.78 19.02 -16.73
C GLU A 117 -13.85 18.12 -17.55
N GLN A 118 -12.53 18.29 -17.40
CA GLN A 118 -11.53 17.53 -18.19
C GLN A 118 -10.80 16.45 -17.39
N GLN A 119 -10.86 16.48 -16.05
CA GLN A 119 -10.06 15.61 -15.17
C GLN A 119 -10.83 15.13 -13.94
N SER A 120 -12.12 15.42 -13.87
CA SER A 120 -13.16 14.97 -12.93
C SER A 120 -12.76 14.38 -11.57
N ILE A 121 -13.46 14.82 -10.53
CA ILE A 121 -13.58 14.15 -9.23
C ILE A 121 -13.93 12.64 -9.32
N PHE A 122 -14.44 12.17 -10.46
CA PHE A 122 -14.66 10.75 -10.79
C PHE A 122 -13.38 9.99 -11.20
N ASN A 123 -12.34 10.69 -11.67
CA ASN A 123 -11.10 10.10 -12.19
C ASN A 123 -9.98 10.03 -11.13
N MET A 124 -10.09 10.79 -10.04
CA MET A 124 -9.15 10.79 -8.93
C MET A 124 -9.86 10.46 -7.62
N GLN A 125 -9.25 9.58 -6.83
CA GLN A 125 -9.88 8.97 -5.66
C GLN A 125 -9.80 9.89 -4.42
N TRP A 126 -10.40 11.08 -4.50
CA TRP A 126 -10.31 12.11 -3.47
C TRP A 126 -10.81 11.65 -2.11
N SER A 127 -11.93 10.93 -2.06
CA SER A 127 -12.44 10.36 -0.80
C SER A 127 -11.43 9.43 -0.13
N TRP A 128 -10.61 8.71 -0.90
CA TRP A 128 -9.52 7.87 -0.38
C TRP A 128 -8.33 8.71 0.08
N ILE A 129 -7.93 9.70 -0.72
CA ILE A 129 -6.90 10.67 -0.35
C ILE A 129 -7.31 11.32 0.99
N PHE A 130 -8.42 12.05 1.07
CA PHE A 130 -8.86 12.76 2.27
C PHE A 130 -9.10 11.88 3.49
N LYS A 131 -9.59 10.64 3.33
CA LYS A 131 -9.72 9.73 4.48
C LYS A 131 -8.37 9.26 5.01
N LYS A 132 -7.39 8.96 4.14
CA LYS A 132 -6.02 8.66 4.60
C LYS A 132 -5.34 9.91 5.16
N LEU A 133 -5.56 11.09 4.56
CA LEU A 133 -5.09 12.40 5.05
C LEU A 133 -5.63 12.68 6.47
N ASN A 134 -6.94 12.51 6.70
CA ASN A 134 -7.61 12.74 7.99
C ASN A 134 -7.24 11.71 9.06
N ALA A 135 -6.92 10.47 8.67
CA ALA A 135 -6.51 9.41 9.59
C ALA A 135 -5.06 9.55 10.13
N SER A 136 -4.38 10.67 9.84
CA SER A 136 -2.98 10.93 10.23
C SER A 136 -2.01 9.86 9.71
N ARG A 137 -2.31 9.23 8.58
CA ARG A 137 -1.41 8.26 7.93
C ARG A 137 -0.58 8.96 6.88
N GLY A 138 0.73 8.89 7.05
CA GLY A 138 1.66 9.76 6.35
C GLY A 138 1.86 9.46 4.86
N CYS A 139 1.54 8.27 4.33
CA CYS A 139 1.93 7.87 2.98
C CYS A 139 0.81 7.11 2.24
N LEU A 140 0.46 7.61 1.05
CA LEU A 140 -0.55 7.03 0.17
C LEU A 140 0.04 6.81 -1.22
N ALA A 141 -0.09 5.61 -1.79
CA ALA A 141 0.27 5.37 -3.18
C ALA A 141 -0.89 5.67 -4.12
N ILE A 142 -0.60 6.35 -5.23
CA ILE A 142 -1.46 6.52 -6.40
C ILE A 142 -0.80 5.90 -7.64
N ASP A 143 -1.60 5.50 -8.61
CA ASP A 143 -1.09 4.89 -9.84
C ASP A 143 -0.58 5.94 -10.85
N SER A 144 -0.02 5.46 -11.96
CA SER A 144 0.55 6.33 -12.99
C SER A 144 -0.51 7.21 -13.67
N HIS A 145 -1.74 6.73 -13.81
CA HIS A 145 -2.81 7.50 -14.44
C HIS A 145 -3.21 8.68 -13.56
N GLU A 146 -3.47 8.44 -12.27
CA GLU A 146 -3.76 9.48 -11.28
C GLU A 146 -2.61 10.49 -11.16
N PHE A 147 -1.37 10.01 -11.19
CA PHE A 147 -0.20 10.89 -11.20
C PHE A 147 -0.16 11.82 -12.41
N GLN A 148 -0.48 11.34 -13.62
CA GLN A 148 -0.49 12.20 -14.80
C GLN A 148 -1.54 13.30 -14.72
N LEU A 149 -2.69 13.02 -14.10
CA LEU A 149 -3.71 14.04 -13.82
C LEU A 149 -3.14 15.12 -12.89
N LEU A 150 -2.62 14.73 -11.73
CA LEU A 150 -1.98 15.66 -10.78
C LEU A 150 -0.84 16.47 -11.41
N LYS A 151 0.04 15.82 -12.17
CA LYS A 151 1.20 16.47 -12.80
C LYS A 151 0.77 17.58 -13.77
N LYS A 152 -0.28 17.36 -14.56
CA LYS A 152 -0.81 18.38 -15.48
C LYS A 152 -1.25 19.63 -14.74
N MET A 153 -1.84 19.46 -13.55
CA MET A 153 -2.28 20.59 -12.73
C MET A 153 -1.09 21.43 -12.22
N PHE A 154 0.01 20.80 -11.81
CA PHE A 154 1.22 21.51 -11.37
C PHE A 154 1.86 22.36 -12.46
N SER A 155 1.84 21.86 -13.69
CA SER A 155 2.45 22.55 -14.83
C SER A 155 1.71 23.82 -15.27
N ARG A 156 0.48 24.04 -14.79
CA ARG A 156 -0.33 25.22 -15.14
C ARG A 156 -0.03 26.38 -14.19
N LYS A 157 0.52 27.47 -14.73
CA LYS A 157 0.68 28.77 -14.03
C LYS A 157 1.52 28.73 -12.74
N ASN A 158 2.48 27.80 -12.62
CA ASN A 158 3.36 27.70 -11.46
C ASN A 158 4.84 27.84 -11.86
N ASN A 159 5.63 28.48 -11.01
CA ASN A 159 7.06 28.68 -11.22
C ASN A 159 7.83 27.40 -10.84
N LYS A 160 8.47 26.76 -11.82
CA LYS A 160 9.34 25.61 -11.58
C LYS A 160 10.69 26.09 -11.05
N LEU A 161 11.08 25.63 -9.87
CA LEU A 161 12.37 25.93 -9.26
C LEU A 161 13.47 25.02 -9.86
N PRO A 162 14.72 25.49 -9.93
CA PRO A 162 15.85 24.64 -10.28
C PRO A 162 16.05 23.54 -9.23
N ASN A 163 16.54 22.39 -9.68
CA ASN A 163 16.91 21.27 -8.82
C ASN A 163 18.25 21.58 -8.13
N ILE A 164 18.19 21.90 -6.84
CA ILE A 164 19.33 22.26 -5.97
C ILE A 164 19.43 21.28 -4.81
N ASN A 165 20.38 21.46 -3.88
CA ASN A 165 20.59 20.51 -2.79
C ASN A 165 19.37 20.40 -1.86
N ASN A 166 18.80 21.52 -1.45
CA ASN A 166 17.66 21.58 -0.54
C ASN A 166 16.81 22.84 -0.68
N TYR A 167 15.61 22.80 -0.09
CA TYR A 167 14.67 23.92 -0.09
C TYR A 167 14.19 24.24 1.33
N ASP A 168 13.57 25.40 1.50
CA ASP A 168 12.84 25.76 2.72
C ASP A 168 11.35 26.03 2.37
N TYR A 169 10.50 26.03 3.39
CA TYR A 169 9.10 26.41 3.29
C TYR A 169 8.82 27.66 4.14
N ILE A 170 8.60 28.79 3.47
CA ILE A 170 8.38 30.10 4.09
C ILE A 170 7.16 30.78 3.44
N ASN A 171 6.28 31.35 4.27
CA ASN A 171 5.12 32.14 3.81
C ASN A 171 4.23 31.41 2.78
N GLY A 172 4.05 30.09 2.93
CA GLY A 172 3.20 29.30 2.04
C GLY A 172 3.87 28.86 0.73
N LYS A 173 5.17 29.10 0.56
CA LYS A 173 5.91 28.82 -0.67
C LYS A 173 7.16 28.00 -0.41
N ILE A 174 7.56 27.20 -1.40
CA ILE A 174 8.89 26.60 -1.45
C ILE A 174 9.87 27.66 -1.94
N ILE A 175 10.97 27.86 -1.21
CA ILE A 175 12.07 28.72 -1.62
C ILE A 175 13.38 27.93 -1.68
N LYS A 176 14.34 28.44 -2.46
CA LYS A 176 15.69 27.87 -2.49
C LYS A 176 16.38 28.09 -1.16
N LEU A 177 16.98 27.03 -0.62
CA LEU A 177 17.85 27.12 0.55
C LEU A 177 19.32 26.94 0.12
N ASP A 178 19.59 25.91 -0.67
CA ASP A 178 20.90 25.56 -1.25
C ASP A 178 22.09 25.72 -0.29
N ASN A 179 21.93 25.19 0.92
CA ASN A 179 22.99 25.21 1.92
C ASN A 179 23.55 23.80 2.18
N SER A 180 24.55 23.70 3.06
CA SER A 180 25.19 22.43 3.41
C SER A 180 24.39 21.59 4.42
N LEU A 181 23.11 21.91 4.69
CA LEU A 181 22.29 21.04 5.54
C LEU A 181 22.03 19.73 4.79
N SER A 182 22.54 18.65 5.34
CA SER A 182 22.34 17.30 4.82
C SER A 182 21.86 16.39 5.93
N TYR A 183 21.06 15.39 5.57
CA TYR A 183 20.69 14.33 6.49
C TYR A 183 21.93 13.59 7.00
N ASP A 184 22.14 13.56 8.32
CA ASP A 184 23.23 12.82 8.95
C ASP A 184 22.96 11.31 8.92
N ASN A 185 23.64 10.62 8.00
CA ASN A 185 23.50 9.17 7.84
C ASN A 185 24.11 8.35 8.97
N SER A 186 25.00 8.94 9.78
CA SER A 186 25.58 8.24 10.93
C SER A 186 24.55 7.96 12.02
N LYS A 187 23.38 8.61 11.95
CA LYS A 187 22.25 8.42 12.87
C LYS A 187 21.24 7.36 12.40
N THR A 188 21.39 6.85 11.17
CA THR A 188 20.54 5.78 10.65
C THR A 188 20.97 4.43 11.22
N ASN A 189 20.11 3.79 12.01
CA ASN A 189 20.55 2.65 12.79
C ASN A 189 20.20 1.29 12.18
N ILE A 190 19.05 1.09 11.52
CA ILE A 190 18.63 -0.27 11.10
C ILE A 190 17.70 -0.25 9.86
N GLN A 191 17.65 -1.34 9.09
CA GLN A 191 16.48 -1.62 8.24
C GLN A 191 15.21 -1.74 9.11
N PRO A 192 14.06 -1.21 8.66
CA PRO A 192 12.86 -1.10 9.49
C PRO A 192 12.29 -2.45 9.95
N ARG A 193 12.68 -3.53 9.27
CA ARG A 193 12.40 -4.92 9.68
C ARG A 193 13.44 -5.81 9.01
N SER A 194 14.12 -6.67 9.76
CA SER A 194 15.06 -7.62 9.17
C SER A 194 14.35 -8.52 8.15
N ASN A 195 15.05 -8.96 7.10
CA ASN A 195 14.50 -9.92 6.14
C ASN A 195 13.88 -11.13 6.85
N SER A 196 14.56 -11.69 7.86
CA SER A 196 14.04 -12.82 8.65
C SER A 196 12.73 -12.53 9.38
N ARG A 197 12.49 -11.28 9.84
CA ARG A 197 11.25 -10.89 10.51
C ARG A 197 10.13 -10.52 9.54
N ILE A 198 10.45 -10.05 8.33
CA ILE A 198 9.45 -9.78 7.27
C ILE A 198 8.73 -11.07 6.86
N PHE A 199 9.43 -12.20 6.79
CA PHE A 199 8.81 -13.49 6.43
C PHE A 199 8.03 -14.17 7.57
N LYS A 200 8.05 -13.64 8.80
CA LYS A 200 7.30 -14.21 9.92
C LYS A 200 5.85 -13.69 9.93
N ILE A 201 4.92 -14.56 9.54
CA ILE A 201 3.48 -14.34 9.43
C ILE A 201 2.75 -14.87 10.67
N LYS A 202 2.32 -13.97 11.55
CA LYS A 202 1.48 -14.29 12.70
C LYS A 202 0.05 -13.78 12.55
N LYS A 203 -0.14 -12.71 11.78
CA LYS A 203 -1.41 -12.04 11.49
C LYS A 203 -1.45 -11.53 10.05
N GLU A 204 -2.64 -11.17 9.54
CA GLU A 204 -2.84 -10.65 8.17
C GLU A 204 -1.95 -9.45 7.84
N GLU A 205 -1.75 -8.55 8.81
CA GLU A 205 -0.88 -7.39 8.63
C GLU A 205 0.59 -7.77 8.32
N ASP A 206 1.09 -8.90 8.83
CA ASP A 206 2.43 -9.36 8.49
C ASP A 206 2.53 -9.76 7.01
N LEU A 207 1.46 -10.29 6.41
CA LEU A 207 1.39 -10.57 4.97
C LEU A 207 1.37 -9.28 4.17
N ARG A 208 0.59 -8.27 4.57
CA ARG A 208 0.60 -6.96 3.88
C ARG A 208 1.99 -6.32 3.90
N ILE A 209 2.68 -6.37 5.04
CA ILE A 209 4.07 -5.91 5.16
C ILE A 209 5.00 -6.69 4.22
N LEU A 210 4.84 -8.01 4.12
CA LEU A 210 5.62 -8.82 3.20
C LEU A 210 5.36 -8.43 1.73
N PHE A 211 4.10 -8.32 1.31
CA PHE A 211 3.74 -7.93 -0.05
C PHE A 211 4.29 -6.54 -0.39
N THR A 212 4.06 -5.56 0.49
CA THR A 212 4.56 -4.20 0.29
C THR A 212 6.07 -4.15 0.24
N ALA A 213 6.79 -4.91 1.07
CA ALA A 213 8.25 -4.90 1.08
C ALA A 213 8.92 -5.68 -0.07
N LYS A 214 8.30 -6.77 -0.54
CA LYS A 214 8.98 -7.81 -1.35
C LYS A 214 8.33 -8.14 -2.69
N SER A 215 7.19 -7.52 -3.04
CA SER A 215 6.63 -7.65 -4.39
C SER A 215 7.68 -7.25 -5.44
N GLY A 216 7.87 -8.11 -6.45
CA GLY A 216 8.87 -7.95 -7.50
C GLY A 216 10.29 -8.47 -7.19
N SER A 217 10.58 -8.87 -5.95
CA SER A 217 11.91 -9.39 -5.55
C SER A 217 11.88 -10.74 -4.85
N ASN A 218 10.71 -11.29 -4.54
CA ASN A 218 10.58 -12.56 -3.83
C ASN A 218 9.86 -13.62 -4.66
N LEU A 219 10.54 -14.75 -4.87
CA LEU A 219 10.04 -15.88 -5.68
C LEU A 219 8.79 -16.55 -5.09
N ILE A 220 8.62 -16.55 -3.77
CA ILE A 220 7.43 -17.11 -3.12
C ILE A 220 6.21 -16.25 -3.47
N LEU A 221 6.32 -14.91 -3.36
CA LEU A 221 5.26 -14.00 -3.79
C LEU A 221 4.97 -14.10 -5.29
N ASN A 222 5.96 -14.39 -6.13
CA ASN A 222 5.76 -14.57 -7.58
C ASN A 222 4.80 -15.71 -7.92
N LYS A 223 4.55 -16.67 -7.01
CA LYS A 223 3.49 -17.69 -7.19
C LYS A 223 2.10 -17.09 -7.22
N VAL A 224 1.88 -15.98 -6.51
CA VAL A 224 0.61 -15.23 -6.50
C VAL A 224 0.63 -14.12 -7.53
N LEU A 225 1.73 -13.36 -7.60
CA LEU A 225 1.84 -12.20 -8.49
C LEU A 225 1.92 -12.58 -9.97
N ASN A 226 2.47 -13.77 -10.26
CA ASN A 226 2.65 -14.34 -11.59
C ASN A 226 3.20 -13.33 -12.63
N PRO A 227 4.43 -12.81 -12.48
CA PRO A 227 4.93 -11.72 -13.32
C PRO A 227 5.04 -12.06 -14.81
N SER A 228 5.17 -13.34 -15.18
CA SER A 228 5.15 -13.76 -16.60
C SER A 228 3.80 -13.49 -17.26
N GLU A 229 2.70 -13.80 -16.57
CA GLU A 229 1.33 -13.57 -17.04
C GLU A 229 0.92 -12.11 -16.81
N ASN A 230 1.02 -11.65 -15.55
CA ASN A 230 0.44 -10.39 -15.11
C ASN A 230 1.31 -9.16 -15.36
N GLY A 231 2.61 -9.35 -15.64
CA GLY A 231 3.57 -8.24 -15.74
C GLY A 231 4.23 -7.90 -14.41
N LEU A 232 5.21 -7.00 -14.45
CA LEU A 232 5.95 -6.57 -13.27
C LEU A 232 5.12 -5.59 -12.46
N VAL A 233 5.06 -5.80 -11.14
CA VAL A 233 4.39 -4.89 -10.21
C VAL A 233 5.07 -3.52 -10.23
N ASN A 234 4.30 -2.49 -10.53
CA ASN A 234 4.77 -1.12 -10.71
C ASN A 234 4.02 -0.09 -9.85
N PHE A 235 2.99 -0.54 -9.13
CA PHE A 235 2.16 0.19 -8.17
C PHE A 235 1.77 -0.75 -7.03
N ILE A 236 1.88 -0.28 -5.79
CA ILE A 236 1.55 -1.03 -4.59
C ILE A 236 0.80 -0.12 -3.64
N SER A 237 -0.41 -0.51 -3.23
CA SER A 237 -1.14 0.21 -2.20
C SER A 237 -1.72 -0.72 -1.15
N ASN A 238 -1.48 -0.38 0.11
CA ASN A 238 -1.91 -1.09 1.30
C ASN A 238 -3.12 -0.41 1.93
N GLU A 239 -4.08 -1.20 2.41
CA GLU A 239 -5.31 -0.73 3.07
C GLU A 239 -6.00 0.37 2.24
N VAL A 240 -6.34 0.03 0.99
CA VAL A 240 -7.01 0.92 0.05
C VAL A 240 -8.44 1.15 0.51
N LEU A 241 -8.77 2.38 0.88
CA LEU A 241 -10.13 2.71 1.29
C LEU A 241 -11.01 2.78 0.05
N CYS A 242 -12.07 2.00 0.07
CA CYS A 242 -13.08 1.98 -0.97
C CYS A 242 -14.43 2.40 -0.38
N SER A 243 -15.17 3.19 -1.15
CA SER A 243 -16.48 3.74 -0.76
C SER A 243 -16.46 4.71 0.44
N PHE A 244 -17.62 5.34 0.68
CA PHE A 244 -17.88 6.14 1.88
C PHE A 244 -17.94 5.26 3.15
N SER A 245 -18.16 3.95 3.02
CA SER A 245 -18.35 3.00 4.13
C SER A 245 -17.08 2.55 4.88
N GLU A 246 -15.96 3.27 4.74
CA GLU A 246 -14.67 2.99 5.42
C GLU A 246 -14.07 1.59 5.25
N ARG A 247 -14.58 0.80 4.28
CA ARG A 247 -14.06 -0.52 3.97
C ARG A 247 -12.69 -0.40 3.33
N LYS A 248 -11.79 -1.32 3.67
CA LYS A 248 -10.38 -1.30 3.24
C LYS A 248 -10.06 -2.59 2.51
N MET A 249 -9.69 -2.49 1.24
CA MET A 249 -9.05 -3.59 0.54
C MET A 249 -7.66 -3.78 1.14
N ASP A 250 -7.27 -5.02 1.42
CA ASP A 250 -5.96 -5.28 2.03
C ASP A 250 -4.82 -4.78 1.14
N LEU A 251 -4.83 -5.16 -0.14
CA LEU A 251 -3.83 -4.73 -1.11
C LEU A 251 -4.47 -4.51 -2.49
N LEU A 252 -4.00 -3.45 -3.15
CA LEU A 252 -4.24 -3.22 -4.58
C LEU A 252 -2.88 -3.04 -5.26
N LEU A 253 -2.59 -3.89 -6.24
CA LEU A 253 -1.33 -3.89 -6.98
C LEU A 253 -1.60 -3.60 -8.45
N GLY A 254 -0.75 -2.79 -9.06
CA GLY A 254 -0.79 -2.49 -10.49
C GLY A 254 0.47 -3.02 -11.16
N THR A 255 0.35 -3.34 -12.44
CA THR A 255 1.42 -3.93 -13.25
C THR A 255 1.72 -3.09 -14.49
N ASP A 256 2.88 -3.32 -15.09
CA ASP A 256 3.28 -2.72 -16.37
C ASP A 256 2.46 -3.20 -17.57
N LYS A 257 1.70 -4.29 -17.44
CA LYS A 257 0.71 -4.76 -18.41
C LYS A 257 -0.70 -4.20 -18.19
N GLU A 258 -0.83 -3.17 -17.35
CA GLU A 258 -2.11 -2.55 -17.01
C GLU A 258 -3.11 -3.56 -16.41
N LYS A 259 -2.62 -4.57 -15.69
CA LYS A 259 -3.45 -5.46 -14.86
C LYS A 259 -3.43 -4.99 -13.41
N CYS A 260 -4.56 -5.19 -12.74
CA CYS A 260 -4.72 -4.91 -11.32
C CYS A 260 -4.96 -6.20 -10.54
N LEU A 261 -4.14 -6.46 -9.52
CA LEU A 261 -4.40 -7.53 -8.56
C LEU A 261 -5.08 -6.92 -7.34
N LEU A 262 -6.33 -7.32 -7.11
CA LEU A 262 -7.12 -7.01 -5.94
C LEU A 262 -6.96 -8.15 -4.95
N ILE A 263 -6.19 -7.97 -3.89
CA ILE A 263 -5.86 -9.06 -2.95
C ILE A 263 -6.55 -8.83 -1.62
N GLU A 264 -7.35 -9.82 -1.20
CA GLU A 264 -7.92 -9.95 0.13
C GLU A 264 -7.17 -11.07 0.89
N LEU A 265 -6.77 -10.79 2.14
CA LEU A 265 -5.96 -11.70 2.93
C LEU A 265 -6.77 -12.27 4.09
N LYS A 266 -6.61 -13.56 4.35
CA LYS A 266 -7.10 -14.22 5.57
C LYS A 266 -5.99 -15.07 6.17
N ASN A 267 -5.61 -14.79 7.42
CA ASN A 267 -4.60 -15.58 8.13
C ASN A 267 -5.18 -16.85 8.77
N GLU A 268 -6.31 -17.32 8.26
CA GLU A 268 -7.00 -18.55 8.63
C GLU A 268 -7.62 -19.18 7.39
N PHE A 269 -7.91 -20.47 7.46
CA PHE A 269 -8.67 -21.16 6.41
C PHE A 269 -10.16 -20.92 6.63
N VAL A 270 -10.66 -19.79 6.14
CA VAL A 270 -12.04 -19.36 6.34
C VAL A 270 -12.61 -18.77 5.06
N TYR A 271 -13.87 -19.09 4.78
CA TYR A 271 -14.65 -18.49 3.72
C TYR A 271 -16.11 -18.34 4.17
N ASN A 272 -16.76 -17.29 3.69
CA ASN A 272 -18.19 -17.04 3.90
C ASN A 272 -18.71 -15.97 2.93
N LYS A 273 -20.02 -15.74 2.96
CA LYS A 273 -20.71 -14.74 2.12
C LYS A 273 -20.24 -13.30 2.33
N ASN A 274 -19.70 -12.94 3.51
CA ASN A 274 -19.17 -11.59 3.73
C ASN A 274 -17.88 -11.38 2.94
N ILE A 275 -16.97 -12.36 2.94
CA ILE A 275 -15.74 -12.33 2.14
C ILE A 275 -16.09 -12.25 0.63
N TYR A 276 -17.05 -13.04 0.16
CA TYR A 276 -17.56 -12.95 -1.21
C TYR A 276 -18.01 -11.53 -1.57
N ASN A 277 -18.92 -10.98 -0.75
CA ASN A 277 -19.50 -9.67 -1.00
C ASN A 277 -18.42 -8.58 -0.94
N GLN A 278 -17.44 -8.71 -0.06
CA GLN A 278 -16.33 -7.78 0.05
C GLN A 278 -15.52 -7.75 -1.26
N ILE A 279 -15.06 -8.91 -1.75
CA ILE A 279 -14.31 -9.02 -3.02
C ILE A 279 -15.13 -8.48 -4.19
N LYS A 280 -16.43 -8.82 -4.24
CA LYS A 280 -17.33 -8.33 -5.29
C LYS A 280 -17.45 -6.80 -5.30
N GLU A 281 -17.73 -6.19 -4.16
CA GLU A 281 -17.88 -4.74 -4.08
C GLU A 281 -16.55 -4.02 -4.35
N TYR A 282 -15.43 -4.63 -3.97
CA TYR A 282 -14.10 -4.11 -4.31
C TYR A 282 -13.84 -4.17 -5.80
N ALA A 283 -14.15 -5.28 -6.46
CA ALA A 283 -14.06 -5.42 -7.91
C ALA A 283 -14.93 -4.39 -8.64
N ARG A 284 -16.17 -4.17 -8.17
CA ARG A 284 -17.06 -3.09 -8.69
C ARG A 284 -16.41 -1.73 -8.55
N TRP A 285 -15.85 -1.43 -7.39
CA TRP A 285 -15.19 -0.15 -7.15
C TRP A 285 -13.96 0.03 -8.05
N VAL A 286 -13.08 -0.96 -8.18
CA VAL A 286 -11.92 -0.91 -9.09
C VAL A 286 -12.40 -0.75 -10.54
N SER A 287 -13.44 -1.47 -10.95
CA SER A 287 -14.04 -1.35 -12.28
C SER A 287 -14.55 0.06 -12.58
N SER A 288 -15.13 0.75 -11.59
CA SER A 288 -15.68 2.09 -11.77
C SER A 288 -14.61 3.18 -11.76
N TYR A 289 -13.60 3.07 -10.89
CA TYR A 289 -12.67 4.18 -10.62
C TYR A 289 -11.26 3.98 -11.18
N LYS A 290 -10.83 2.74 -11.44
CA LYS A 290 -9.50 2.44 -12.01
C LYS A 290 -9.63 2.00 -13.46
N LEU A 291 -10.10 2.92 -14.30
CA LEU A 291 -10.47 2.66 -15.70
C LEU A 291 -9.29 2.28 -16.59
N PHE A 292 -8.06 2.70 -16.23
CA PHE A 292 -6.87 2.43 -17.02
C PHE A 292 -6.45 0.95 -16.99
N TYR A 293 -6.84 0.18 -15.97
CA TYR A 293 -6.51 -1.24 -15.92
C TYR A 293 -7.38 -2.03 -16.89
N LYS A 294 -6.74 -2.84 -17.74
CA LYS A 294 -7.39 -3.73 -18.71
C LYS A 294 -8.04 -4.95 -18.06
N GLU A 295 -7.47 -5.44 -16.97
CA GLU A 295 -7.93 -6.61 -16.24
C GLU A 295 -7.90 -6.36 -14.73
N ILE A 296 -8.94 -6.83 -14.04
CA ILE A 296 -9.03 -6.85 -12.58
C ILE A 296 -8.98 -8.32 -12.15
N ILE A 297 -7.94 -8.69 -11.43
CA ILE A 297 -7.70 -10.05 -10.97
C ILE A 297 -8.01 -10.10 -9.47
N PRO A 298 -9.19 -10.60 -9.08
CA PRO A 298 -9.52 -10.79 -7.68
C PRO A 298 -8.75 -12.00 -7.14
N VAL A 299 -8.08 -11.81 -6.01
CA VAL A 299 -7.25 -12.81 -5.35
C VAL A 299 -7.67 -12.92 -3.89
N LEU A 300 -8.03 -14.13 -3.47
CA LEU A 300 -8.22 -14.46 -2.07
C LEU A 300 -7.06 -15.33 -1.60
N ILE A 301 -6.37 -14.90 -0.54
CA ILE A 301 -5.28 -15.67 0.05
C ILE A 301 -5.70 -16.16 1.43
N LEU A 302 -5.67 -17.48 1.63
CA LEU A 302 -6.04 -18.14 2.88
C LEU A 302 -4.82 -18.82 3.51
N LYS A 303 -4.76 -18.85 4.84
CA LYS A 303 -3.82 -19.74 5.52
C LYS A 303 -4.26 -21.18 5.36
N GLU A 304 -3.31 -22.11 5.28
CA GLU A 304 -3.64 -23.53 5.27
C GLU A 304 -4.48 -23.96 6.49
N ALA A 305 -5.45 -24.84 6.22
CA ALA A 305 -6.29 -25.43 7.24
C ALA A 305 -5.45 -26.22 8.25
N LYS A 306 -5.84 -26.17 9.53
CA LYS A 306 -5.23 -27.03 10.53
C LYS A 306 -5.48 -28.49 10.12
N ILE A 307 -4.40 -29.29 10.11
CA ILE A 307 -4.41 -30.62 9.51
C ILE A 307 -5.34 -31.56 10.28
N MET A 308 -5.17 -31.70 11.60
CA MET A 308 -5.97 -32.61 12.43
C MET A 308 -6.47 -31.99 13.71
N ALA A 309 -7.68 -32.40 14.09
CA ALA A 309 -8.30 -32.06 15.36
C ALA A 309 -7.47 -32.60 16.55
N LYS A 310 -7.23 -31.75 17.55
CA LYS A 310 -6.54 -32.16 18.79
C LYS A 310 -7.45 -32.92 19.77
N ARG A 311 -8.77 -32.87 19.56
CA ARG A 311 -9.80 -33.45 20.44
C ARG A 311 -10.99 -33.91 19.60
N LYS A 312 -11.65 -34.99 20.02
CA LYS A 312 -12.87 -35.50 19.38
C LYS A 312 -13.96 -34.42 19.40
N GLY A 313 -14.61 -34.17 18.26
CA GLY A 313 -15.65 -33.13 18.11
C GLY A 313 -15.14 -31.71 17.82
N ALA A 314 -13.83 -31.52 17.62
CA ALA A 314 -13.32 -30.22 17.19
C ALA A 314 -13.83 -29.86 15.78
N LYS A 315 -14.26 -28.61 15.61
CA LYS A 315 -14.66 -28.03 14.32
C LYS A 315 -13.45 -27.32 13.69
N TYR A 316 -13.49 -27.09 12.37
CA TYR A 316 -12.49 -26.27 11.65
C TYR A 316 -11.12 -26.93 11.38
N PHE A 317 -11.11 -28.21 10.99
CA PHE A 317 -9.89 -28.96 10.64
C PHE A 317 -10.06 -29.70 9.31
N LYS A 318 -8.95 -29.95 8.61
CA LYS A 318 -8.96 -30.74 7.37
C LYS A 318 -9.43 -32.18 7.64
N TYR A 319 -8.85 -32.82 8.66
CA TYR A 319 -9.22 -34.17 9.11
C TYR A 319 -9.63 -34.17 10.59
N LEU A 320 -10.55 -35.05 10.96
CA LEU A 320 -11.07 -35.15 12.34
C LEU A 320 -10.37 -36.23 13.19
N SER A 321 -9.65 -37.17 12.56
CA SER A 321 -8.84 -38.21 13.19
C SER A 321 -7.61 -38.57 12.33
N GLU A 322 -6.63 -39.30 12.88
CA GLU A 322 -5.51 -39.85 12.09
C GLU A 322 -6.02 -40.86 11.05
N GLU A 323 -6.98 -41.72 11.40
CA GLU A 323 -7.63 -42.64 10.45
C GLU A 323 -8.28 -41.88 9.28
N ASN A 324 -8.92 -40.73 9.54
CA ASN A 324 -9.46 -39.89 8.48
C ASN A 324 -8.35 -39.34 7.58
N LYS A 325 -7.19 -38.99 8.14
CA LYS A 325 -6.06 -38.47 7.38
C LYS A 325 -5.38 -39.56 6.54
N GLU A 326 -5.18 -40.76 7.10
CA GLU A 326 -4.61 -41.92 6.40
C GLU A 326 -5.46 -42.34 5.21
N ASN A 327 -6.79 -42.27 5.35
CA ASN A 327 -7.74 -42.60 4.29
C ASN A 327 -8.16 -41.39 3.42
N ASP A 328 -7.53 -40.22 3.59
CA ASP A 328 -7.91 -38.93 2.96
C ASP A 328 -9.41 -38.55 3.07
N ASN A 329 -10.06 -39.00 4.14
CA ASN A 329 -11.44 -38.68 4.48
C ASN A 329 -11.53 -37.29 5.14
N GLN A 330 -11.56 -36.25 4.31
CA GLN A 330 -11.68 -34.86 4.77
C GLN A 330 -12.98 -34.57 5.51
N SER A 331 -12.94 -33.63 6.46
CA SER A 331 -14.10 -33.21 7.25
C SER A 331 -15.17 -32.50 6.41
N ASP A 332 -16.44 -32.62 6.80
CA ASP A 332 -17.56 -31.95 6.12
C ASP A 332 -17.39 -30.43 6.09
N TRP A 333 -16.84 -29.86 7.18
CA TRP A 333 -16.54 -28.43 7.22
C TRP A 333 -15.53 -28.01 6.16
N TYR A 334 -14.45 -28.77 6.00
CA TYR A 334 -13.40 -28.47 5.02
C TYR A 334 -13.94 -28.60 3.60
N LYS A 335 -14.69 -29.68 3.33
CA LYS A 335 -15.38 -29.89 2.04
C LYS A 335 -16.37 -28.76 1.73
N ASN A 336 -17.16 -28.33 2.72
CA ASN A 336 -18.11 -27.23 2.54
C ASN A 336 -17.40 -25.92 2.16
N ILE A 337 -16.30 -25.57 2.83
CA ILE A 337 -15.52 -24.38 2.44
C ILE A 337 -14.99 -24.49 1.01
N LEU A 338 -14.44 -25.64 0.60
CA LEU A 338 -13.98 -25.84 -0.78
C LEU A 338 -15.13 -25.69 -1.79
N GLN A 339 -16.30 -26.24 -1.47
CA GLN A 339 -17.48 -26.09 -2.31
C GLN A 339 -17.94 -24.64 -2.40
N GLU A 340 -17.97 -23.91 -1.29
CA GLU A 340 -18.31 -22.48 -1.28
C GLU A 340 -17.33 -21.63 -2.09
N LEU A 341 -16.02 -21.94 -2.01
CA LEU A 341 -14.98 -21.28 -2.82
C LEU A 341 -15.16 -21.57 -4.31
N SER A 342 -15.47 -22.81 -4.68
CA SER A 342 -15.77 -23.20 -6.08
C SER A 342 -16.99 -22.46 -6.61
N ASN A 343 -18.08 -22.43 -5.82
CA ASN A 343 -19.30 -21.70 -6.16
C ASN A 343 -19.04 -20.20 -6.30
N ALA A 344 -18.14 -19.64 -5.48
CA ALA A 344 -17.77 -18.23 -5.54
C ALA A 344 -17.03 -17.85 -6.82
N LYS A 345 -16.11 -18.71 -7.30
CA LYS A 345 -15.41 -18.51 -8.57
C LYS A 345 -16.40 -18.41 -9.73
N LEU A 346 -17.37 -19.32 -9.78
CA LEU A 346 -18.43 -19.31 -10.80
C LEU A 346 -19.34 -18.09 -10.66
N SER A 347 -19.83 -17.83 -9.44
CA SER A 347 -20.75 -16.72 -9.16
C SER A 347 -20.14 -15.36 -9.50
N LEU A 348 -18.89 -15.13 -9.10
CA LEU A 348 -18.20 -13.86 -9.37
C LEU A 348 -17.93 -13.65 -10.87
N SER A 349 -17.65 -14.74 -11.61
CA SER A 349 -17.47 -14.66 -13.06
C SER A 349 -18.76 -14.32 -13.81
N ASN A 350 -19.92 -14.62 -13.20
CA ASN A 350 -21.25 -14.26 -13.71
C ASN A 350 -21.72 -12.87 -13.25
N GLU A 351 -21.00 -12.23 -12.32
CA GLU A 351 -21.25 -10.83 -12.00
C GLU A 351 -20.78 -10.01 -13.21
N ASN A 352 -21.68 -9.25 -13.85
CA ASN A 352 -21.40 -8.42 -15.02
C ASN A 352 -20.51 -7.19 -14.69
N ILE A 353 -19.37 -7.42 -14.04
CA ILE A 353 -18.39 -6.41 -13.65
C ILE A 353 -17.35 -6.32 -14.77
N LYS A 354 -17.24 -5.14 -15.38
CA LYS A 354 -16.35 -4.90 -16.52
C LYS A 354 -14.90 -5.22 -16.14
N ARG A 355 -14.18 -5.91 -17.03
CA ARG A 355 -12.74 -6.26 -16.90
C ARG A 355 -12.39 -7.27 -15.79
N LEU A 356 -13.38 -7.77 -15.07
CA LEU A 356 -13.16 -8.73 -13.99
C LEU A 356 -12.73 -10.09 -14.54
N GLN A 357 -11.67 -10.64 -13.98
CA GLN A 357 -11.19 -11.99 -14.25
C GLN A 357 -11.71 -12.96 -13.18
N PRO A 358 -11.69 -14.28 -13.45
CA PRO A 358 -12.08 -15.28 -12.46
C PRO A 358 -11.31 -15.16 -11.14
N LEU A 359 -12.00 -15.39 -10.02
CA LEU A 359 -11.41 -15.40 -8.68
C LEU A 359 -10.28 -16.42 -8.58
N GLN A 360 -9.10 -15.94 -8.20
CA GLN A 360 -7.96 -16.79 -7.87
C GLN A 360 -7.93 -17.00 -6.36
N VAL A 361 -7.77 -18.25 -5.93
CA VAL A 361 -7.64 -18.60 -4.51
C VAL A 361 -6.27 -19.22 -4.29
N TYR A 362 -5.52 -18.69 -3.34
CA TYR A 362 -4.22 -19.25 -2.94
C TYR A 362 -4.25 -19.65 -1.48
N ILE A 363 -3.64 -20.78 -1.17
CA ILE A 363 -3.37 -21.22 0.20
C ILE A 363 -1.88 -21.05 0.49
N PHE A 364 -1.56 -20.47 1.65
CA PHE A 364 -0.17 -20.37 2.12
C PHE A 364 0.11 -21.27 3.33
N THR A 365 1.35 -21.78 3.38
CA THR A 365 1.86 -22.57 4.50
C THR A 365 2.90 -21.77 5.29
N THR A 366 3.02 -22.09 6.59
CA THR A 366 4.05 -21.51 7.44
C THR A 366 4.72 -22.57 8.30
N GLN A 367 6.05 -22.53 8.37
CA GLN A 367 6.85 -23.31 9.33
C GLN A 367 7.45 -22.35 10.36
N ASP A 368 7.18 -22.56 11.65
CA ASP A 368 7.60 -21.65 12.73
C ASP A 368 7.19 -20.18 12.51
N ASN A 369 5.98 -20.00 11.96
CA ASN A 369 5.43 -18.74 11.45
C ASN A 369 6.16 -18.15 10.24
N LYS A 370 7.24 -18.75 9.73
CA LYS A 370 7.88 -18.28 8.50
C LYS A 370 7.07 -18.73 7.29
N LEU A 371 6.73 -17.81 6.40
CA LEU A 371 6.10 -18.15 5.12
C LEU A 371 7.00 -19.10 4.34
N GLU A 372 6.42 -20.20 3.87
CA GLU A 372 7.13 -21.25 3.13
C GLU A 372 6.69 -21.29 1.67
N SER A 373 5.39 -21.37 1.41
CA SER A 373 4.86 -21.54 0.05
C SER A 373 3.49 -20.90 -0.14
N PHE A 374 3.13 -20.69 -1.40
CA PHE A 374 1.75 -20.54 -1.85
C PHE A 374 1.43 -21.65 -2.86
N ARG A 375 0.24 -22.22 -2.76
CA ARG A 375 -0.36 -23.06 -3.79
C ARG A 375 -1.66 -22.43 -4.28
N ARG A 376 -1.95 -22.56 -5.57
CA ARG A 376 -3.25 -22.16 -6.13
C ARG A 376 -4.24 -23.29 -5.88
N GLU A 377 -5.38 -22.97 -5.28
CA GLU A 377 -6.51 -23.91 -5.21
C GLU A 377 -7.23 -23.88 -6.55
N VAL A 378 -7.35 -25.06 -7.17
CA VAL A 378 -7.91 -25.27 -8.52
C VAL A 378 -9.33 -24.75 -8.61
#